data_AF-A0A7M3Y5V7-F1
#
_entry.id   AF-A0A7M3Y5V7-F1
#
_cell.length_a   1.000
_cell.length_b   1.000
_cell.length_c   1.000
_cell.angle_alpha   90.00
_cell.angle_beta   90.00
_cell.angle_gamma   90.00
#
_symmetry.space_group_name_H-M   'P 1'
#
loop_
_entity.id
_entity.type
_entity.pdbx_description
1 polymer ?
#
loop_
_entity_poly.entity_id
_entity_poly.type
_entity_poly.pdbx_seq_one_letter_code
_entity_poly.pdbx_strand_id
1 'polypeptide(L)'
;MATIVLALGGSLLRPEVEERHSWIEGMISIIRDRVAADDRIGIVVGGGAPAREGISLARPIIDNEDRLDRIGIAATRLNATIIREALAEAGVMVSGSIPHSVNEASMLFDERPVVVMGGTVPGHTTDAVAIRLAIMTGADRCIIGTN
;
A
#
# COMPACT_ATOMS: atom_id res chain seq x y z
N MET A 1 19.04 11.44 -1.37
CA MET A 1 18.35 10.52 -0.45
C MET A 1 17.21 11.25 0.23
N ALA A 2 16.02 11.08 -0.32
CA ALA A 2 14.76 11.46 0.31
C ALA A 2 13.98 10.19 0.69
N THR A 3 13.13 10.30 1.71
CA THR A 3 12.13 9.27 2.01
C THR A 3 10.76 9.77 1.57
N ILE A 4 10.09 9.02 0.71
CA ILE A 4 8.80 9.38 0.12
C ILE A 4 7.79 8.31 0.48
N VAL A 5 6.64 8.72 1.02
CA VAL A 5 5.51 7.80 1.27
C VAL A 5 4.40 8.06 0.27
N LEU A 6 3.88 7.00 -0.32
CA LEU A 6 2.79 6.99 -1.28
C LEU A 6 1.58 6.30 -0.65
N ALA A 7 0.46 7.01 -0.52
CA ALA A 7 -0.84 6.39 -0.29
C ALA A 7 -1.48 6.14 -1.66
N LEU A 8 -1.68 4.88 -2.03
CA LEU A 8 -2.34 4.49 -3.27
C LEU A 8 -3.77 4.07 -2.98
N GLY A 9 -4.74 4.83 -3.48
CA GLY A 9 -6.15 4.49 -3.37
C GLY A 9 -6.44 3.13 -3.99
N GLY A 10 -7.18 2.27 -3.28
CA GLY A 10 -7.47 0.91 -3.76
C GLY A 10 -8.35 0.87 -5.02
N SER A 11 -9.04 1.98 -5.35
CA SER A 11 -9.74 2.16 -6.63
C SER A 11 -8.78 2.15 -7.83
N LEU A 12 -7.50 2.45 -7.61
CA LEU A 12 -6.46 2.43 -8.64
C LEU A 12 -6.01 1.02 -9.02
N LEU A 13 -6.56 -0.04 -8.40
CA LEU A 13 -6.26 -1.43 -8.75
C LEU A 13 -7.46 -2.14 -9.38
N ARG A 14 -8.45 -1.37 -9.84
CA ARG A 14 -9.60 -1.92 -10.54
C ARG A 14 -9.21 -2.37 -11.96
N PRO A 15 -9.40 -3.64 -12.31
CA PRO A 15 -9.05 -4.16 -13.63
C PRO A 15 -10.01 -3.69 -14.72
N GLU A 16 -11.23 -3.26 -14.36
CA GLU A 16 -12.21 -2.76 -15.33
C GLU A 16 -11.89 -1.37 -15.88
N VAL A 17 -10.88 -0.70 -15.31
CA VAL A 17 -10.45 0.62 -15.80
C VAL A 17 -9.48 0.42 -16.96
N GLU A 18 -9.73 1.10 -18.07
CA GLU A 18 -8.85 1.09 -19.23
C GLU A 18 -7.43 1.53 -18.86
N GLU A 19 -6.43 1.00 -19.56
CA GLU A 19 -5.00 1.31 -19.38
C GLU A 19 -4.43 1.01 -17.98
N ARG A 20 -5.12 0.21 -17.15
CA ARG A 20 -4.65 -0.13 -15.80
C ARG A 20 -3.26 -0.75 -15.77
N HIS A 21 -2.95 -1.62 -16.71
CA HIS A 21 -1.62 -2.24 -16.82
C HIS A 21 -0.55 -1.20 -17.10
N SER A 22 -0.78 -0.32 -18.08
CA SER A 22 0.14 0.79 -18.42
C SER A 22 0.35 1.76 -17.26
N TRP A 23 -0.70 2.01 -16.45
CA TRP A 23 -0.57 2.81 -15.24
C TRP A 23 0.35 2.14 -14.20
N ILE A 24 0.19 0.83 -13.97
CA ILE A 24 1.05 0.06 -13.05
C ILE A 24 2.50 0.07 -13.56
N GLU A 25 2.72 -0.16 -14.86
CA GLU A 25 4.05 -0.12 -15.48
C GLU A 25 4.71 1.26 -15.33
N GLY A 26 3.95 2.34 -15.55
CA GLY A 26 4.43 3.71 -15.36
C GLY A 26 4.82 3.99 -13.90
N MET A 27 4.00 3.56 -12.94
CA MET A 27 4.31 3.68 -11.51
C MET A 27 5.60 2.91 -11.15
N ILE A 28 5.75 1.68 -11.65
CA ILE A 28 6.95 0.87 -11.43
C ILE A 28 8.18 1.56 -12.01
N SER A 29 8.09 2.14 -13.21
CA SER A 29 9.18 2.91 -13.82
C SER A 29 9.60 4.07 -12.91
N ILE A 30 8.64 4.86 -12.43
CA ILE A 30 8.92 6.00 -11.54
C ILE A 30 9.60 5.53 -10.25
N ILE A 31 9.10 4.46 -9.62
CA ILE A 31 9.68 3.91 -8.38
C ILE A 31 11.11 3.43 -8.62
N ARG A 32 11.35 2.71 -9.73
CA ARG A 32 12.68 2.24 -10.12
C ARG A 32 13.66 3.40 -10.27
N ASP A 33 13.27 4.46 -10.97
CA ASP A 33 14.10 5.64 -11.17
C ASP A 33 14.38 6.37 -9.86
N ARG A 34 13.41 6.38 -8.92
CA ARG A 34 13.64 6.93 -7.58
C ARG A 34 14.64 6.12 -6.76
N VAL A 35 14.49 4.80 -6.76
CA VAL A 35 15.43 3.90 -6.06
C VAL A 35 16.83 4.01 -6.66
N ALA A 36 16.96 4.09 -7.98
CA ALA A 36 18.26 4.27 -8.65
C ALA A 36 18.96 5.59 -8.27
N ALA A 37 18.20 6.59 -7.83
CA ALA A 37 18.69 7.86 -7.32
C ALA A 37 18.79 7.90 -5.78
N ASP A 38 18.81 6.73 -5.13
CA ASP A 38 19.03 6.56 -3.69
C ASP A 38 17.91 7.12 -2.81
N ASP A 39 16.66 7.13 -3.31
CA ASP A 39 15.48 7.42 -2.48
C ASP A 39 14.87 6.14 -1.88
N ARG A 40 14.25 6.32 -0.71
CA ARG A 40 13.46 5.29 -0.03
C ARG A 40 11.98 5.53 -0.24
N ILE A 41 11.24 4.49 -0.62
CA ILE A 41 9.83 4.59 -0.99
C ILE A 41 8.97 3.69 -0.08
N GLY A 42 8.04 4.30 0.66
CA GLY A 42 6.99 3.60 1.39
C GLY A 42 5.70 3.64 0.61
N ILE A 43 5.01 2.51 0.45
CA ILE A 43 3.75 2.44 -0.31
C ILE A 43 2.68 1.83 0.58
N VAL A 44 1.57 2.54 0.78
CA VAL A 44 0.39 2.04 1.49
C VAL A 44 -0.77 1.93 0.52
N VAL A 45 -1.28 0.72 0.33
CA VAL A 45 -2.29 0.43 -0.68
C VAL A 45 -3.68 0.26 -0.05
N GLY A 46 -4.67 0.99 -0.56
CA GLY A 46 -6.07 0.94 -0.15
C GLY A 46 -6.80 -0.34 -0.59
N GLY A 47 -7.94 -0.62 0.05
CA GLY A 47 -8.68 -1.88 -0.17
C GLY A 47 -9.60 -1.92 -1.40
N GLY A 48 -10.05 -0.77 -1.89
CA GLY A 48 -10.76 -0.69 -3.18
C GLY A 48 -12.02 -1.55 -3.29
N ALA A 49 -12.24 -2.12 -4.48
CA ALA A 49 -13.36 -3.04 -4.73
C ALA A 49 -13.31 -4.30 -3.86
N PRO A 50 -12.16 -5.00 -3.70
CA PRO A 50 -12.06 -6.17 -2.82
C PRO A 50 -12.54 -5.91 -1.38
N ALA A 51 -12.23 -4.74 -0.82
CA ALA A 51 -12.69 -4.38 0.52
C ALA A 51 -14.20 -4.15 0.57
N ARG A 52 -14.75 -3.40 -0.40
CA ARG A 52 -16.20 -3.11 -0.46
C ARG A 52 -17.02 -4.37 -0.63
N GLU A 53 -16.60 -5.27 -1.51
CA GLU A 53 -17.27 -6.54 -1.76
C GLU A 53 -17.22 -7.46 -0.54
N GLY A 54 -16.02 -7.61 0.07
CA GLY A 54 -15.86 -8.43 1.27
C GLY A 54 -16.68 -7.91 2.46
N ILE A 55 -16.67 -6.60 2.69
CA ILE A 55 -17.47 -5.96 3.76
C ILE A 55 -18.96 -6.11 3.46
N SER A 56 -19.40 -5.86 2.22
CA SER A 56 -20.81 -5.99 1.84
C SER A 56 -21.34 -7.41 2.00
N LEU A 57 -20.51 -8.42 1.69
CA LEU A 57 -20.86 -9.82 1.88
C LEU A 57 -21.02 -10.17 3.37
N ALA A 58 -20.17 -9.62 4.23
CA ALA A 58 -20.15 -9.94 5.66
C ALA A 58 -21.14 -9.11 6.50
N ARG A 59 -21.52 -7.91 6.04
CA ARG A 59 -22.37 -6.96 6.79
C ARG A 59 -23.67 -7.58 7.31
N PRO A 60 -24.42 -8.43 6.57
CA PRO A 60 -25.67 -9.01 7.07
C PRO A 60 -25.51 -10.01 8.24
N ILE A 61 -24.27 -10.48 8.50
CA ILE A 61 -23.97 -11.51 9.51
C ILE A 61 -22.93 -11.05 10.55
N ILE A 62 -22.45 -9.80 10.45
CA ILE A 62 -21.46 -9.21 11.37
C ILE A 62 -21.88 -7.78 11.72
N ASP A 63 -22.30 -7.59 12.97
CA ASP A 63 -22.64 -6.25 13.49
C ASP A 63 -21.43 -5.49 14.07
N ASN A 64 -20.32 -6.18 14.33
CA ASN A 64 -19.13 -5.60 14.93
C ASN A 64 -18.25 -4.93 13.86
N GLU A 65 -18.12 -3.60 13.92
CA GLU A 65 -17.33 -2.81 12.96
C GLU A 65 -15.85 -3.24 12.92
N ASP A 66 -15.20 -3.53 14.06
CA ASP A 66 -13.80 -3.97 14.07
C ASP A 66 -13.61 -5.29 13.29
N ARG A 67 -14.62 -6.16 13.28
CA ARG A 67 -14.59 -7.41 12.48
C ARG A 67 -14.72 -7.10 10.99
N LEU A 68 -15.52 -6.12 10.60
CA LEU A 68 -15.63 -5.67 9.21
C LEU A 68 -14.35 -4.96 8.75
N ASP A 69 -13.75 -4.14 9.61
CA ASP A 69 -12.46 -3.50 9.35
C ASP A 69 -11.35 -4.53 9.12
N ARG A 70 -11.35 -5.65 9.84
CA ARG A 70 -10.41 -6.74 9.57
C ARG A 70 -10.55 -7.33 8.17
N ILE A 71 -11.76 -7.37 7.62
CA ILE A 71 -12.01 -7.78 6.22
C ILE A 71 -11.45 -6.72 5.26
N GLY A 72 -11.73 -5.43 5.53
CA GLY A 72 -11.17 -4.33 4.76
C GLY A 72 -9.64 -4.33 4.76
N ILE A 73 -9.01 -4.55 5.91
CA ILE A 73 -7.55 -4.68 6.05
C ILE A 73 -7.02 -5.87 5.27
N ALA A 74 -7.68 -7.04 5.32
CA ALA A 74 -7.25 -8.18 4.51
C ALA A 74 -7.25 -7.84 3.00
N ALA A 75 -8.29 -7.15 2.53
CA ALA A 75 -8.36 -6.68 1.15
C ALA A 75 -7.27 -5.65 0.79
N THR A 76 -6.93 -4.72 1.70
CA THR A 76 -5.80 -3.80 1.47
C THR A 76 -4.47 -4.54 1.30
N ARG A 77 -4.27 -5.64 2.03
CA ARG A 77 -3.05 -6.44 1.95
C ARG A 77 -3.01 -7.31 0.71
N LEU A 78 -4.15 -7.81 0.24
CA LEU A 78 -4.26 -8.44 -1.08
C LEU A 78 -3.76 -7.47 -2.17
N ASN A 79 -4.24 -6.24 -2.16
CA ASN A 79 -3.83 -5.19 -3.09
C ASN A 79 -2.35 -4.81 -2.94
N ALA A 80 -1.86 -4.71 -1.71
CA ALA A 80 -0.44 -4.47 -1.43
C ALA A 80 0.45 -5.60 -1.98
N THR A 81 0.02 -6.86 -1.86
CA THR A 81 0.72 -8.01 -2.44
C THR A 81 0.84 -7.87 -3.95
N ILE A 82 -0.23 -7.52 -4.68
CA ILE A 82 -0.16 -7.33 -6.14
C ILE A 82 0.94 -6.33 -6.52
N ILE A 83 0.98 -5.17 -5.86
CA ILE A 83 2.01 -4.15 -6.12
C ILE A 83 3.41 -4.63 -5.77
N ARG A 84 3.57 -5.32 -4.63
CA ARG A 84 4.86 -5.85 -4.19
C ARG A 84 5.40 -6.92 -5.12
N GLU A 85 4.55 -7.82 -5.61
CA GLU A 85 4.93 -8.85 -6.60
C GLU A 85 5.31 -8.20 -7.93
N ALA A 86 4.54 -7.22 -8.42
CA ALA A 86 4.85 -6.52 -9.66
C ALA A 86 6.18 -5.74 -9.60
N LEU A 87 6.48 -5.11 -8.47
CA LEU A 87 7.77 -4.46 -8.24
C LEU A 87 8.94 -5.46 -8.19
N ALA A 88 8.74 -6.60 -7.54
CA ALA A 88 9.73 -7.66 -7.46
C ALA A 88 10.05 -8.27 -8.82
N GLU A 89 9.01 -8.58 -9.62
CA GLU A 89 9.14 -9.06 -11.00
C GLU A 89 9.91 -8.05 -11.88
N ALA A 90 9.67 -6.77 -11.65
CA ALA A 90 10.37 -5.68 -12.32
C ALA A 90 11.82 -5.49 -11.86
N GLY A 91 12.31 -6.24 -10.87
CA GLY A 91 13.68 -6.17 -10.35
C GLY A 91 13.92 -5.05 -9.32
N VAL A 92 12.86 -4.46 -8.76
CA VAL A 92 12.99 -3.46 -7.69
C VAL A 92 13.26 -4.18 -6.36
N MET A 93 14.22 -3.66 -5.57
CA MET A 93 14.54 -4.21 -4.24
C MET A 93 13.46 -3.85 -3.21
N VAL A 94 12.32 -4.53 -3.29
CA VAL A 94 11.18 -4.38 -2.38
C VAL A 94 11.25 -5.31 -1.18
N SER A 95 10.56 -4.97 -0.09
CA SER A 95 10.39 -5.82 1.09
C SER A 95 9.87 -7.22 0.73
N GLY A 96 10.43 -8.25 1.38
CA GLY A 96 10.05 -9.64 1.12
C GLY A 96 8.68 -10.02 1.69
N SER A 97 8.15 -9.24 2.62
CA SER A 97 6.81 -9.41 3.22
C SER A 97 6.00 -8.11 3.16
N ILE A 98 4.68 -8.26 3.36
CA ILE A 98 3.77 -7.15 3.62
C ILE A 98 3.73 -6.95 5.14
N PRO A 99 4.26 -5.86 5.70
CA PRO A 99 4.29 -5.64 7.14
C PRO A 99 2.88 -5.36 7.67
N HIS A 100 2.63 -5.78 8.92
CA HIS A 100 1.35 -5.67 9.59
C HIS A 100 1.23 -4.45 10.51
N SER A 101 2.35 -3.75 10.74
CA SER A 101 2.41 -2.52 11.54
C SER A 101 3.32 -1.47 10.91
N VAL A 102 3.14 -0.21 11.30
CA VAL A 102 4.01 0.88 10.85
C VAL A 102 5.43 0.72 11.37
N ASN A 103 5.60 0.20 12.60
CA ASN A 103 6.93 -0.07 13.17
C ASN A 103 7.68 -1.11 12.35
N GLU A 104 7.02 -2.22 12.01
CA GLU A 104 7.59 -3.26 11.16
C GLU A 104 7.96 -2.71 9.78
N ALA A 105 7.06 -1.92 9.17
CA ALA A 105 7.34 -1.26 7.89
C ALA A 105 8.56 -0.32 7.96
N SER A 106 8.71 0.41 9.06
CA SER A 106 9.86 1.31 9.27
C SER A 106 11.17 0.56 9.42
N MET A 107 11.19 -0.59 10.12
CA MET A 107 12.39 -1.40 10.28
C MET A 107 12.85 -2.01 8.96
N LEU A 108 11.94 -2.33 8.04
CA LEU A 108 12.28 -2.88 6.73
C LEU A 108 13.07 -1.91 5.84
N PHE A 109 13.02 -0.60 6.11
CA PHE A 109 13.84 0.38 5.38
C PHE A 109 15.35 0.26 5.65
N ASP A 110 15.77 -0.48 6.68
CA ASP A 110 17.18 -0.73 6.96
C ASP A 110 17.79 -1.69 5.93
N GLU A 111 16.97 -2.55 5.32
CA GLU A 111 17.42 -3.59 4.38
C GLU A 111 16.93 -3.35 2.95
N ARG A 112 15.82 -2.61 2.77
CA ARG A 112 15.10 -2.51 1.50
C ARG A 112 14.73 -1.06 1.19
N PRO A 113 15.08 -0.54 -0.01
CA PRO A 113 14.72 0.82 -0.39
C PRO A 113 13.21 0.99 -0.64
N VAL A 114 12.46 -0.09 -0.87
CA VAL A 114 11.01 -0.04 -1.08
C VAL A 114 10.28 -0.94 -0.10
N VAL A 115 9.28 -0.40 0.60
CA VAL A 115 8.41 -1.15 1.51
C VAL A 115 6.97 -0.95 1.08
N VAL A 116 6.23 -2.04 0.89
CA VAL A 116 4.81 -2.02 0.47
C VAL A 116 3.96 -2.62 1.57
N MET A 117 2.92 -1.91 2.00
CA MET A 117 2.02 -2.34 3.07
C MET A 117 0.55 -2.04 2.75
N GLY A 118 -0.34 -2.65 3.54
CA GLY A 118 -1.77 -2.33 3.55
C GLY A 118 -2.19 -1.64 4.85
N GLY A 119 -3.44 -1.81 5.24
CA GLY A 119 -3.95 -1.43 6.55
C GLY A 119 -3.32 -2.22 7.70
N THR A 120 -3.36 -1.63 8.90
CA THR A 120 -2.71 -2.17 10.09
C THR A 120 -3.71 -2.71 11.10
N VAL A 121 -4.52 -1.83 11.69
CA VAL A 121 -5.49 -2.13 12.75
C VAL A 121 -6.84 -1.47 12.46
N PRO A 122 -7.97 -1.99 13.00
CA PRO A 122 -9.28 -1.37 12.87
C PRO A 122 -9.33 0.11 13.28
N GLY A 123 -10.33 0.83 12.76
CA GLY A 123 -10.57 2.24 13.04
C GLY A 123 -9.70 3.21 12.22
N HIS A 124 -8.93 2.73 11.24
CA HIS A 124 -8.03 3.58 10.45
C HIS A 124 -8.16 3.34 8.95
N THR A 125 -8.14 4.43 8.18
CA THR A 125 -7.99 4.40 6.72
C THR A 125 -6.53 4.16 6.34
N THR A 126 -6.27 3.78 5.09
CA THR A 126 -4.90 3.64 4.59
C THR A 126 -4.18 4.97 4.48
N ASP A 127 -4.88 6.09 4.32
CA ASP A 127 -4.28 7.43 4.38
C ASP A 127 -3.72 7.71 5.78
N ALA A 128 -4.46 7.34 6.84
CA ALA A 128 -3.97 7.47 8.21
C ALA A 128 -2.73 6.59 8.44
N VAL A 129 -2.69 5.39 7.86
CA VAL A 129 -1.51 4.51 7.90
C VAL A 129 -0.32 5.11 7.15
N ALA A 130 -0.54 5.69 5.96
CA ALA A 130 0.49 6.36 5.18
C ALA A 130 1.09 7.56 5.90
N ILE A 131 0.26 8.40 6.53
CA ILE A 131 0.73 9.53 7.33
C ILE A 131 1.54 9.06 8.54
N ARG A 132 1.08 8.01 9.24
CA ARG A 132 1.84 7.43 10.36
C ARG A 132 3.18 6.87 9.91
N LEU A 133 3.23 6.21 8.74
CA LEU A 133 4.48 5.74 8.14
C LEU A 133 5.41 6.89 7.81
N ALA A 134 4.90 7.95 7.17
CA ALA A 134 5.67 9.14 6.83
C ALA A 134 6.29 9.80 8.06
N ILE A 135 5.52 9.93 9.15
CA ILE A 135 6.03 10.47 10.42
C ILE A 135 7.10 9.55 11.02
N MET A 136 6.86 8.24 11.04
CA MET A 136 7.77 7.24 11.62
C MET A 136 9.12 7.22 10.90
N THR A 137 9.12 7.35 9.57
CA THR A 137 10.32 7.24 8.74
C THR A 137 10.99 8.60 8.47
N GLY A 138 10.44 9.69 9.00
CA GLY A 138 10.94 11.04 8.74
C GLY A 138 10.83 11.43 7.26
N ALA A 139 9.77 10.99 6.58
CA ALA A 139 9.58 11.21 5.15
C ALA A 139 9.49 12.71 4.80
N ASP A 140 10.19 13.10 3.74
CA ASP A 140 10.17 14.45 3.19
C ASP A 140 8.81 14.80 2.58
N ARG A 141 8.12 13.78 2.04
CA ARG A 141 6.83 13.92 1.36
C ARG A 141 5.94 12.71 1.60
N CYS A 142 4.65 12.99 1.78
CA CYS A 142 3.58 12.01 1.66
C CYS A 142 2.67 12.40 0.51
N ILE A 143 2.54 11.53 -0.50
CA ILE A 143 1.75 11.77 -1.72
C ILE A 143 0.53 10.85 -1.68
N ILE A 144 -0.66 11.42 -1.85
CA ILE A 144 -1.91 10.66 -1.92
C ILE A 144 -2.31 10.55 -3.40
N GLY A 145 -2.12 9.37 -3.97
CA GLY A 145 -2.62 9.01 -5.29
C GLY A 145 -4.04 8.45 -5.16
N THR A 146 -5.04 9.26 -5.52
CA THR A 146 -6.46 8.87 -5.53
C THR A 146 -7.07 9.07 -6.93
N ASN A 147 -8.26 8.52 -7.15
CA ASN A 147 -9.09 8.74 -8.34
C ASN A 147 -9.95 9.99 -8.24
#